data_AF-A0AB38D0R0-F1
#
_entry.id   AF-A0AB38D0R0-F1
#
_cell.length_a   1.000
_cell.length_b   1.000
_cell.length_c   1.000
_cell.angle_alpha   90.00
_cell.angle_beta   90.00
_cell.angle_gamma   90.00
#
_symmetry.space_group_name_H-M   'P 1'
#
loop_
_entity.id
_entity.type
_entity.pdbx_description
1 polymer ?
#
loop_
_entity_poly.entity_id
_entity_poly.type
_entity_poly.pdbx_seq_one_letter_code
_entity_poly.pdbx_strand_id
1 'polypeptide(L)'
;MEFTEVSNEDGVATIVINDRGVSGKATVSLYVHVPRYDNDNEFVTPAVHIRFQGRVTINNKDYDAWRCSADYAPGRWGDAERKVLTDKGFKKVLYSPSAGGTFRELTDSARKKLEQLAAVVADKYLTTEASKAAIVRSAQHKVVDAITEKEKAEAEVLERIAELDSARIYLAQMEQL
;
A
#
# COMPACT_ATOMS: atom_id res chain seq x y z
N MET A 1 -7.41 -6.29 22.77
CA MET A 1 -6.85 -5.00 22.33
C MET A 1 -7.97 -4.19 21.75
N GLU A 2 -8.05 -2.92 22.13
CA GLU A 2 -9.16 -2.02 21.81
C GLU A 2 -8.64 -0.69 21.26
N PHE A 3 -9.41 -0.10 20.34
CA PHE A 3 -9.16 1.23 19.81
C PHE A 3 -10.50 1.89 19.47
N THR A 4 -10.52 3.22 19.55
CA THR A 4 -11.70 4.03 19.25
C THR A 4 -11.49 4.76 17.94
N GLU A 5 -12.48 4.68 17.04
CA GLU A 5 -12.49 5.48 15.82
C GLU A 5 -12.91 6.91 16.15
N VAL A 6 -12.12 7.88 15.70
CA VAL A 6 -12.32 9.32 15.96
C VAL A 6 -12.82 10.04 14.71
N SER A 7 -12.40 9.59 13.53
CA SER A 7 -12.93 10.05 12.25
C SER A 7 -12.76 8.98 11.18
N ASN A 8 -13.56 9.08 10.11
CA ASN A 8 -13.45 8.23 8.93
C ASN A 8 -13.85 9.04 7.71
N GLU A 9 -12.85 9.55 7.01
CA GLU A 9 -13.01 10.42 5.83
C GLU A 9 -12.32 9.73 4.65
N ASP A 10 -13.03 9.57 3.53
CA ASP A 10 -12.51 9.09 2.24
C ASP A 10 -11.72 7.76 2.24
N GLY A 11 -12.00 6.89 3.21
CA GLY A 11 -11.32 5.59 3.37
C GLY A 11 -10.02 5.67 4.18
N VAL A 12 -9.79 6.77 4.88
CA VAL A 12 -8.77 6.92 5.92
C VAL A 12 -9.48 7.13 7.27
N ALA A 13 -9.34 6.15 8.16
CA ALA A 13 -9.87 6.25 9.52
C ALA A 13 -8.80 6.74 10.47
N THR A 14 -9.12 7.69 11.34
CA THR A 14 -8.26 8.07 12.47
C THR A 14 -8.70 7.28 13.69
N ILE A 15 -7.79 6.55 14.30
CA ILE A 15 -8.03 5.77 15.51
C ILE A 15 -7.19 6.29 16.67
N VAL A 16 -7.73 6.17 17.88
CA VAL A 16 -6.99 6.35 19.13
C VAL A 16 -6.90 4.99 19.81
N ILE A 17 -5.68 4.58 20.11
CA ILE A 17 -5.37 3.31 20.75
C ILE A 17 -5.01 3.63 22.19
N ASN A 18 -5.76 3.06 23.12
CA ASN A 18 -5.55 3.20 24.57
C ASN A 18 -5.71 1.82 25.23
N ASP A 19 -4.87 0.87 24.84
CA ASP A 19 -4.91 -0.51 25.35
C ASP A 19 -3.72 -0.79 26.28
N ARG A 20 -3.81 -1.85 27.09
CA ARG A 20 -2.70 -2.33 27.92
C ARG A 20 -1.49 -2.70 27.05
N GLY A 21 -0.55 -1.76 26.95
CA GLY A 21 0.76 -1.95 26.34
C GLY A 21 0.95 -1.31 24.97
N VAL A 22 -0.06 -0.63 24.40
CA VAL A 22 0.11 0.27 23.24
C VAL A 22 -0.80 1.48 23.44
N SER A 23 -0.24 2.68 23.32
CA SER A 23 -1.02 3.91 23.24
C SER A 23 -0.48 4.85 22.17
N GLY A 24 -1.40 5.54 21.51
CA GLY A 24 -1.09 6.50 20.47
C GLY A 24 -2.28 6.79 19.57
N LYS A 25 -2.14 7.84 18.77
CA LYS A 25 -3.10 8.18 17.72
C LYS A 25 -2.55 7.69 16.38
N ALA A 26 -3.37 7.06 15.56
CA ALA A 26 -2.93 6.52 14.28
C ALA A 26 -3.95 6.77 13.17
N THR A 27 -3.46 6.79 11.95
CA THR A 27 -4.25 6.73 10.72
C THR A 27 -4.26 5.32 10.19
N VAL A 28 -5.43 4.85 9.80
CA VAL A 28 -5.67 3.55 9.18
C VAL A 28 -6.04 3.82 7.73
N SER A 29 -5.32 3.21 6.82
CA SER A 29 -5.55 3.33 5.39
C SER A 29 -5.63 1.95 4.76
N LEU A 30 -6.57 1.80 3.83
CA LEU A 30 -6.70 0.61 3.01
C LEU A 30 -5.99 0.82 1.69
N TYR A 31 -5.22 -0.18 1.29
CA TYR A 31 -4.50 -0.18 0.03
C TYR A 31 -4.51 -1.58 -0.57
N VAL A 32 -3.84 -1.72 -1.71
CA VAL A 32 -3.59 -3.03 -2.29
C VAL A 32 -2.11 -3.37 -2.30
N HIS A 33 -1.83 -4.62 -1.96
CA HIS A 33 -0.51 -5.21 -2.00
C HIS A 33 -0.40 -6.16 -3.21
N VAL A 34 0.70 -6.06 -3.94
CA VAL A 34 1.06 -7.03 -5.00
C VAL A 34 2.20 -7.87 -4.46
N PRO A 35 1.96 -9.14 -4.10
CA PRO A 35 3.00 -9.96 -3.54
C PRO A 35 4.05 -10.33 -4.59
N ARG A 36 5.33 -10.09 -4.30
CA ARG A 36 6.43 -10.19 -5.27
C ARG A 36 7.07 -11.58 -5.38
N TYR A 37 6.56 -12.60 -4.69
CA TYR A 37 7.29 -13.87 -4.47
C TYR A 37 6.83 -15.07 -5.28
N ASP A 38 5.80 -14.97 -6.12
CA ASP A 38 5.42 -16.04 -7.05
C ASP A 38 5.41 -15.53 -8.48
N ASN A 39 6.34 -16.04 -9.29
CA ASN A 39 6.46 -15.74 -10.73
C ASN A 39 5.23 -16.15 -11.55
N ASP A 40 4.28 -16.91 -10.99
CA ASP A 40 3.08 -17.41 -11.68
C ASP A 40 1.76 -16.80 -11.15
N ASN A 41 1.81 -15.90 -10.18
CA ASN A 41 0.62 -15.45 -9.45
C ASN A 41 0.66 -13.95 -9.11
N GLU A 42 0.80 -13.10 -10.12
CA GLU A 42 0.46 -11.68 -9.98
C GLU A 42 -1.05 -11.55 -9.71
N PHE A 43 -1.40 -11.53 -8.42
CA PHE A 43 -2.69 -11.11 -7.94
C PHE A 43 -2.51 -9.96 -6.94
N VAL A 44 -3.57 -9.21 -6.78
CA VAL A 44 -3.65 -8.04 -5.93
C VAL A 44 -4.48 -8.40 -4.71
N THR A 45 -3.94 -8.16 -3.51
CA THR A 45 -4.67 -8.38 -2.25
C THR A 45 -4.93 -7.06 -1.53
N PRO A 46 -6.09 -6.88 -0.88
CA PRO A 46 -6.31 -5.74 0.00
C PRO A 46 -5.40 -5.84 1.23
N ALA A 47 -5.00 -4.70 1.77
CA ALA A 47 -4.11 -4.62 2.92
C ALA A 47 -4.44 -3.40 3.78
N VAL A 48 -4.05 -3.46 5.06
CA VAL A 48 -4.22 -2.36 6.01
C VAL A 48 -2.87 -1.80 6.40
N HIS A 49 -2.75 -0.49 6.32
CA HIS A 49 -1.63 0.27 6.85
C HIS A 49 -2.07 1.11 8.04
N ILE A 50 -1.34 0.99 9.14
CA ILE A 50 -1.51 1.79 10.34
C ILE A 50 -0.27 2.66 10.50
N ARG A 51 -0.47 3.98 10.55
CA ARG A 51 0.60 4.95 10.75
C ARG A 51 0.30 5.80 11.96
N PHE A 52 1.15 5.70 12.98
CA PHE A 52 1.05 6.52 14.18
C PHE A 52 1.37 7.99 13.87
N GLN A 53 0.56 8.88 14.41
CA GLN A 53 0.71 10.32 14.33
C GLN A 53 1.58 10.79 15.50
N GLY A 54 2.89 10.90 15.27
CA GLY A 54 3.85 11.25 16.33
C GLY A 54 4.26 10.03 17.14
N ARG A 55 4.60 10.24 18.42
CA ARG A 55 5.13 9.17 19.28
C ARG A 55 4.09 8.09 19.56
N VAL A 56 4.56 6.84 19.66
CA VAL A 56 3.79 5.70 20.14
C VAL A 56 4.44 5.17 21.41
N THR A 57 3.64 4.92 22.44
CA THR A 57 4.12 4.30 23.67
C THR A 57 3.77 2.82 23.63
N ILE A 58 4.76 1.95 23.73
CA ILE A 58 4.59 0.49 23.71
C ILE A 58 5.29 -0.09 24.94
N ASN A 59 4.55 -0.83 25.77
CA ASN A 59 5.05 -1.41 27.02
C ASN A 59 5.83 -0.39 27.89
N ASN A 60 5.28 0.82 28.07
CA ASN A 60 5.87 1.94 28.83
C ASN A 60 7.16 2.53 28.25
N LYS A 61 7.51 2.21 27.00
CA LYS A 61 8.61 2.86 26.27
C LYS A 61 8.06 3.67 25.12
N ASP A 62 8.56 4.88 24.97
CA ASP A 62 8.22 5.75 23.85
C ASP A 62 9.09 5.43 22.65
N TYR A 63 8.45 5.39 21.49
CA TYR A 63 9.05 5.26 20.18
C TYR A 63 8.61 6.44 19.32
N ASP A 64 9.46 6.81 18.35
CA ASP A 64 9.09 7.79 17.34
C ASP A 64 7.94 7.28 16.45
N ALA A 65 7.52 8.13 15.50
CA ALA A 65 6.45 7.78 14.57
C ALA A 65 6.69 6.43 13.92
N TRP A 66 5.72 5.53 14.11
CA TRP A 66 5.83 4.14 13.72
C TRP A 66 4.76 3.75 12.71
N ARG A 67 5.01 2.66 11.99
CA ARG A 67 4.04 2.05 11.07
C ARG A 67 4.00 0.55 11.25
N CYS A 68 2.81 -0.01 11.21
CA CYS A 68 2.57 -1.45 11.14
C CYS A 68 1.52 -1.74 10.05
N SER A 69 1.47 -2.98 9.59
CA SER A 69 0.58 -3.40 8.50
C SER A 69 0.01 -4.78 8.73
N ALA A 70 -1.07 -5.08 8.01
CA ALA A 70 -1.64 -6.41 7.93
C ALA A 70 -1.93 -6.74 6.48
N ASP A 71 -1.14 -7.67 5.95
CA ASP A 71 -1.03 -7.93 4.53
C ASP A 71 -1.29 -9.40 4.22
N TYR A 72 -1.50 -9.69 2.94
CA TYR A 72 -1.55 -11.06 2.43
C TYR A 72 -0.42 -11.25 1.43
N ALA A 73 0.39 -12.29 1.61
CA ALA A 73 1.49 -12.62 0.73
C ALA A 73 1.69 -14.14 0.64
N PRO A 74 2.00 -14.69 -0.55
CA PRO A 74 2.53 -16.04 -0.67
C PRO A 74 3.96 -16.07 -0.11
N GLY A 75 4.32 -17.15 0.59
CA GLY A 75 5.68 -17.36 1.08
C GLY A 75 5.76 -17.74 2.55
N ARG A 76 6.94 -17.62 3.15
CA ARG A 76 7.25 -18.19 4.49
C ARG A 76 6.83 -17.31 5.68
N TRP A 77 6.23 -16.16 5.41
CA TRP A 77 5.92 -15.13 6.40
C TRP A 77 4.40 -15.02 6.52
N GLY A 78 3.85 -15.61 7.57
CA GLY A 78 2.42 -15.62 7.84
C GLY A 78 2.02 -16.80 8.72
N ASP A 79 1.11 -16.55 9.66
CA ASP A 79 0.77 -17.55 10.69
C ASP A 79 -0.32 -18.52 10.21
N ALA A 80 -1.22 -18.05 9.32
CA ALA A 80 -2.36 -18.83 8.84
C ALA A 80 -2.83 -18.38 7.46
N GLU A 81 -3.31 -19.34 6.66
CA GLU A 81 -4.00 -19.01 5.41
C GLU A 81 -5.41 -18.47 5.70
N ARG A 82 -5.75 -17.37 5.03
CA ARG A 82 -7.10 -16.80 5.04
C ARG A 82 -7.64 -16.76 3.62
N LYS A 83 -8.95 -16.96 3.47
CA LYS A 83 -9.64 -16.76 2.19
C LYS A 83 -9.83 -15.26 1.99
N VAL A 84 -9.16 -14.70 0.99
CA VAL A 84 -9.15 -13.26 0.69
C VAL A 84 -9.65 -13.02 -0.73
N LEU A 85 -10.35 -11.91 -0.93
CA LEU A 85 -10.74 -11.43 -2.26
C LEU A 85 -9.53 -10.80 -2.95
N THR A 86 -9.23 -11.24 -4.17
CA THR A 86 -8.21 -10.67 -5.04
C THR A 86 -8.82 -10.15 -6.33
N ASP A 87 -8.03 -9.47 -7.15
CA ASP A 87 -8.40 -9.11 -8.53
C ASP A 87 -8.68 -10.32 -9.44
N LYS A 88 -8.26 -11.53 -9.02
CA LYS A 88 -8.51 -12.80 -9.70
C LYS A 88 -9.61 -13.64 -9.03
N GLY A 89 -10.38 -13.05 -8.11
CA GLY A 89 -11.39 -13.75 -7.32
C GLY A 89 -10.89 -14.19 -5.95
N PHE A 90 -11.59 -15.10 -5.28
CA PHE A 90 -11.18 -15.54 -3.94
C PHE A 90 -10.01 -16.52 -4.00
N LYS A 91 -8.93 -16.23 -3.26
CA LYS A 91 -7.78 -17.12 -3.09
C LYS A 91 -7.52 -17.36 -1.60
N LYS A 92 -6.92 -18.52 -1.27
CA LYS A 92 -6.30 -18.73 0.03
C LYS A 92 -4.88 -18.16 -0.02
N VAL A 93 -4.58 -17.24 0.88
CA VAL A 93 -3.28 -16.57 0.94
C VAL A 93 -2.87 -16.47 2.41
N LEU A 94 -1.58 -16.60 2.70
CA LEU A 94 -1.09 -16.43 4.06
C LEU A 94 -1.30 -15.00 4.53
N TYR A 95 -1.81 -14.89 5.76
CA TYR A 95 -2.04 -13.64 6.44
C TYR A 95 -0.83 -13.28 7.29
N SER A 96 -0.32 -12.08 7.10
CA SER A 96 0.93 -11.60 7.69
C SER A 96 0.72 -10.23 8.32
N PRO A 97 0.29 -10.15 9.60
CA PRO A 97 0.45 -8.94 10.37
C PRO A 97 1.94 -8.66 10.57
N SER A 98 2.34 -7.41 10.41
CA SER A 98 3.71 -6.94 10.49
C SER A 98 3.80 -5.75 11.41
N ALA A 99 4.74 -5.79 12.36
CA ALA A 99 5.04 -4.64 13.19
C ALA A 99 5.76 -3.52 12.43
N GLY A 100 6.22 -3.74 11.20
CA GLY A 100 7.07 -2.80 10.46
C GLY A 100 8.46 -2.59 11.08
N GLY A 101 9.26 -1.73 10.44
CA GLY A 101 10.63 -1.40 10.87
C GLY A 101 11.63 -2.54 10.70
N THR A 102 12.89 -2.33 11.12
CA THR A 102 13.87 -3.42 11.19
C THR A 102 13.77 -4.15 12.54
N PHE A 103 14.05 -5.46 12.55
CA PHE A 103 13.92 -6.32 13.74
C PHE A 103 14.62 -5.78 15.00
N ARG A 104 15.64 -4.92 14.86
CA ARG A 104 16.49 -4.44 15.97
C ARG A 104 15.93 -3.21 16.70
N GLU A 105 14.94 -2.51 16.12
CA GLU A 105 14.42 -1.25 16.66
C GLU A 105 13.36 -1.48 17.75
N LEU A 106 12.68 -2.62 17.71
CA LEU A 106 11.63 -3.02 18.66
C LEU A 106 12.09 -4.21 19.50
N THR A 107 11.68 -4.22 20.77
CA THR A 107 11.73 -5.45 21.56
C THR A 107 10.72 -6.46 20.99
N ASP A 108 10.96 -7.76 21.18
CA ASP A 108 10.03 -8.79 20.68
C ASP A 108 8.61 -8.64 21.27
N SER A 109 8.50 -8.15 22.51
CA SER A 109 7.21 -7.86 23.14
C SER A 109 6.49 -6.67 22.50
N ALA A 110 7.23 -5.62 22.10
CA ALA A 110 6.67 -4.49 21.38
C ALA A 110 6.23 -4.90 19.96
N ARG A 111 7.03 -5.74 19.29
CA ARG A 111 6.72 -6.28 17.96
C ARG A 111 5.40 -7.05 17.96
N LYS A 112 5.25 -8.01 18.89
CA LYS A 112 3.99 -8.77 19.05
C LYS A 112 2.78 -7.90 19.32
N LYS A 113 2.94 -6.80 20.07
CA LYS A 113 1.85 -5.86 20.35
C LYS A 113 1.39 -5.12 19.09
N LEU A 114 2.32 -4.73 18.23
CA LEU A 114 2.00 -4.08 16.96
C LEU A 114 1.41 -5.05 15.93
N GLU A 115 1.88 -6.30 15.90
CA GLU A 115 1.29 -7.37 15.08
C GLU A 115 -0.16 -7.67 15.51
N GLN A 116 -0.41 -7.75 16.83
CA GLN A 116 -1.76 -7.90 17.37
C GLN A 116 -2.64 -6.71 17.01
N LEU A 117 -2.13 -5.47 17.11
CA LEU A 117 -2.87 -4.27 16.69
C LEU A 117 -3.24 -4.34 15.22
N ALA A 118 -2.26 -4.66 14.35
CA ALA A 118 -2.49 -4.79 12.93
C ALA A 118 -3.57 -5.82 12.63
N ALA A 119 -3.55 -6.96 13.33
CA ALA A 119 -4.58 -7.99 13.19
C ALA A 119 -5.99 -7.51 13.57
N VAL A 120 -6.14 -6.86 14.72
CA VAL A 120 -7.45 -6.38 15.20
C VAL A 120 -7.99 -5.26 14.31
N VAL A 121 -7.14 -4.34 13.85
CA VAL A 121 -7.54 -3.28 12.92
C VAL A 121 -7.95 -3.86 11.57
N ALA A 122 -7.20 -4.84 11.06
CA ALA A 122 -7.54 -5.55 9.83
C ALA A 122 -8.88 -6.26 9.92
N ASP A 123 -9.16 -6.98 11.00
CA ASP A 123 -10.44 -7.67 11.19
C ASP A 123 -11.62 -6.68 11.23
N LYS A 124 -11.40 -5.44 11.66
CA LYS A 124 -12.43 -4.37 11.64
C LYS A 124 -12.60 -3.72 10.26
N TYR A 125 -11.52 -3.37 9.57
CA TYR A 125 -11.58 -2.54 8.36
C TYR A 125 -11.49 -3.32 7.04
N LEU A 126 -10.88 -4.51 6.99
CA LEU A 126 -10.81 -5.35 5.80
C LEU A 126 -12.10 -6.15 5.58
N THR A 127 -13.21 -5.45 5.54
CA THR A 127 -14.48 -6.05 5.09
C THR A 127 -14.41 -6.39 3.61
N THR A 128 -15.31 -7.25 3.14
CA THR A 128 -15.38 -7.59 1.71
C THR A 128 -15.66 -6.36 0.83
N GLU A 129 -16.56 -5.47 1.25
CA GLU A 129 -16.88 -4.25 0.50
C GLU A 129 -15.72 -3.25 0.47
N ALA A 130 -15.05 -3.06 1.62
CA ALA A 130 -13.87 -2.21 1.68
C ALA A 130 -12.72 -2.77 0.83
N SER A 131 -12.57 -4.11 0.80
CA SER A 131 -11.60 -4.80 -0.05
C SER A 131 -11.90 -4.60 -1.54
N LYS A 132 -13.16 -4.73 -1.96
CA LYS A 132 -13.59 -4.43 -3.34
C LYS A 132 -13.28 -2.99 -3.71
N ALA A 133 -13.64 -2.04 -2.85
CA ALA A 133 -13.41 -0.62 -3.08
C ALA A 133 -11.91 -0.31 -3.23
N ALA A 134 -11.06 -0.91 -2.39
CA ALA A 134 -9.60 -0.76 -2.49
C ALA A 134 -9.03 -1.31 -3.82
N ILE A 135 -9.49 -2.49 -4.25
CA ILE A 135 -9.08 -3.10 -5.52
C ILE A 135 -9.51 -2.24 -6.71
N VAL A 136 -10.76 -1.77 -6.73
CA VAL A 136 -11.28 -0.92 -7.80
C VAL A 136 -10.54 0.42 -7.85
N ARG A 137 -10.33 1.07 -6.69
CA ARG A 137 -9.58 2.33 -6.60
C ARG A 137 -8.16 2.17 -7.15
N SER A 138 -7.49 1.07 -6.79
CA SER A 138 -6.15 0.80 -7.34
C SER A 138 -6.18 0.58 -8.86
N ALA A 139 -7.16 -0.15 -9.39
CA ALA A 139 -7.31 -0.32 -10.83
C ALA A 139 -7.56 1.01 -11.56
N GLN A 140 -8.41 1.88 -10.99
CA GLN A 140 -8.65 3.23 -11.52
C GLN A 140 -7.37 4.07 -11.56
N HIS A 141 -6.59 4.07 -10.48
CA HIS A 141 -5.30 4.77 -10.47
C HIS A 141 -4.36 4.26 -11.56
N LYS A 142 -4.22 2.93 -11.73
CA LYS A 142 -3.39 2.35 -12.79
C LYS A 142 -3.84 2.76 -14.20
N VAL A 143 -5.14 2.88 -14.43
CA VAL A 143 -5.69 3.35 -15.71
C VAL A 143 -5.31 4.82 -15.95
N VAL A 144 -5.47 5.68 -14.94
CA VAL A 144 -5.10 7.10 -15.03
C VAL A 144 -3.60 7.26 -15.27
N ASP A 145 -2.77 6.52 -14.55
CA ASP A 145 -1.31 6.53 -14.72
C ASP A 145 -0.93 6.10 -16.15
N ALA A 146 -1.51 5.01 -16.66
CA ALA A 146 -1.25 4.53 -18.01
C ALA A 146 -1.69 5.52 -19.11
N ILE A 147 -2.82 6.21 -18.92
CA ILE A 147 -3.25 7.29 -19.83
C ILE A 147 -2.22 8.42 -19.82
N THR A 148 -1.79 8.85 -18.63
CA THR A 148 -0.81 9.94 -18.46
C THR A 148 0.54 9.58 -19.09
N GLU A 149 1.02 8.35 -18.90
CA GLU A 149 2.25 7.86 -19.53
C GLU A 149 2.14 7.83 -21.06
N LYS A 150 0.99 7.38 -21.58
CA LYS A 150 0.73 7.39 -23.02
C LYS A 150 0.77 8.81 -23.57
N GLU A 151 0.08 9.76 -22.96
CA GLU A 151 0.06 11.17 -23.40
C GLU A 151 1.46 11.78 -23.41
N LYS A 152 2.26 11.47 -22.39
CA LYS A 152 3.67 11.90 -22.34
C LYS A 152 4.48 11.30 -23.49
N ALA A 153 4.34 10.00 -23.75
CA ALA A 153 5.04 9.34 -24.84
C ALA A 153 4.61 9.88 -26.22
N GLU A 154 3.33 10.17 -26.42
CA GLU A 154 2.84 10.79 -27.66
C GLU A 154 3.41 12.20 -27.86
N ALA A 155 3.52 13.00 -26.80
CA ALA A 155 4.16 14.32 -26.86
C ALA A 155 5.65 14.24 -27.24
N GLU A 156 6.40 13.30 -26.64
CA GLU A 156 7.82 13.07 -26.97
C GLU A 156 8.00 12.63 -28.44
N VAL A 157 7.10 11.79 -28.97
CA VAL A 157 7.13 11.40 -30.38
C VAL A 157 6.85 12.59 -31.31
N LEU A 158 5.88 13.43 -30.99
CA LEU A 158 5.56 14.61 -31.79
C LEU A 158 6.72 15.62 -31.81
N GLU A 159 7.36 15.85 -30.66
CA GLU A 159 8.58 16.68 -30.58
C GLU A 159 9.68 16.12 -31.48
N ARG A 160 9.91 14.80 -31.44
CA ARG A 160 10.93 14.16 -32.27
C ARG A 160 10.63 14.24 -33.76
N ILE A 161 9.36 14.13 -34.16
CA ILE A 161 8.94 14.31 -35.56
C ILE A 161 9.25 15.74 -36.01
N ALA A 162 8.92 16.75 -35.20
CA ALA A 162 9.18 18.15 -35.54
C ALA A 162 10.68 18.45 -35.68
N GLU A 163 11.53 17.88 -34.83
CA GLU A 163 12.99 17.96 -34.96
C GLU A 163 13.49 17.34 -36.26
N LEU A 164 12.99 16.15 -36.61
CA LEU A 164 13.38 15.45 -37.85
C LEU A 164 12.94 16.21 -39.09
N ASP A 165 11.73 16.78 -39.10
CA ASP A 165 11.26 17.59 -40.23
C ASP A 165 12.06 18.89 -40.36
N SER A 166 12.43 19.53 -39.25
CA SER A 166 13.32 20.70 -39.26
C SER A 166 14.71 20.36 -39.82
N ALA A 167 15.28 19.22 -39.43
CA ALA A 167 16.56 18.73 -39.95
C ALA A 167 16.49 18.41 -41.45
N ARG A 168 15.38 17.81 -41.92
CA ARG A 168 15.16 17.55 -43.35
C ARG A 168 15.08 18.83 -44.16
N ILE A 169 14.36 19.84 -43.67
CA ILE A 169 14.26 21.15 -44.33
C ILE A 169 15.64 21.80 -44.44
N TYR A 170 16.43 21.75 -43.36
CA TYR A 170 17.80 22.29 -43.36
C TYR A 170 18.71 21.59 -44.37
N LEU A 171 18.67 20.26 -44.44
CA LEU A 171 19.46 19.50 -45.42
C LEU A 171 19.07 19.85 -46.86
N ALA A 172 17.79 19.95 -47.16
CA ALA A 172 17.31 20.33 -48.49
C ALA A 172 17.76 21.74 -48.91
N GLN A 173 17.91 22.67 -47.96
CA GLN A 173 18.46 24.00 -48.22
C GLN A 173 19.96 23.96 -48.52
N MET A 174 20.72 23.12 -47.81
CA MET A 174 22.16 22.95 -48.02
C MET A 174 22.49 22.30 -49.37
N GLU A 175 21.63 21.41 -49.88
CA GLU A 175 21.79 20.77 -51.19
C GLU A 175 21.53 21.71 -52.39
N GLN A 176 20.92 22.87 -52.16
CA GLN A 176 20.64 23.88 -53.19
C GLN A 176 21.72 24.97 -53.31
N LEU A 177 22.75 24.93 -52.44
CA LEU A 177 23.91 25.84 -52.42
C LEU A 177 25.13 25.20 -53.09
#